data_AF-A0A7J4UZ15-F1
#
_entry.id   AF-A0A7J4UZ15-F1
#
_cell.length_a   1.000
_cell.length_b   1.000
_cell.length_c   1.000
_cell.angle_alpha   90.00
_cell.angle_beta   90.00
_cell.angle_gamma   90.00
#
_symmetry.space_group_name_H-M   'P 1'
#
loop_
_entity.id
_entity.type
_entity.pdbx_description
1 polymer ?
#
loop_
_entity_poly.entity_id
_entity_poly.type
_entity_poly.pdbx_seq_one_letter_code
_entity_poly.pdbx_strand_id
1 'polypeptide(L)'
;PNYFDDQRFSEYNFDIGLSILKRDFENACKLAKIEVKNNDYVNALNKIPKKTLLFYIHSVQALIFNKELSEKIKGVGKYYLKEYSKGELAFLEDKNYQSLNIKLVGFDVDSGLLKEFGLTSRDFIIKQFPELSVEGIERECFVKTELTYTQDQEGMTLEFILPKGSYATMMIKSLF
;
A
#
# COMPACT_ATOMS: atom_id res chain seq x y z
N PRO A 1 -2.40 -8.04 11.56
CA PRO A 1 -1.87 -6.76 11.02
C PRO A 1 -2.69 -6.30 9.81
N ASN A 2 -2.94 -4.99 9.68
CA ASN A 2 -3.79 -4.39 8.66
C ASN A 2 -2.96 -3.92 7.44
N TYR A 3 -2.13 -4.82 6.91
CA TYR A 3 -1.30 -4.54 5.74
C TYR A 3 -2.13 -4.30 4.47
N PHE A 4 -1.51 -3.68 3.48
CA PHE A 4 -1.97 -3.71 2.10
C PHE A 4 -1.47 -4.97 1.42
N ASP A 5 -2.37 -5.75 0.80
CA ASP A 5 -2.00 -6.99 0.11
C ASP A 5 -1.69 -6.80 -1.37
N ASP A 6 -1.26 -7.86 -2.05
CA ASP A 6 -0.89 -7.91 -3.48
C ASP A 6 -1.90 -7.24 -4.41
N GLN A 7 -3.19 -7.33 -4.11
CA GLN A 7 -4.27 -6.66 -4.85
C GLN A 7 -4.09 -5.13 -4.93
N ARG A 8 -3.43 -4.50 -3.95
CA ARG A 8 -3.11 -3.06 -3.96
C ARG A 8 -2.05 -2.72 -5.00
N PHE A 9 -1.08 -3.60 -5.17
CA PHE A 9 0.11 -3.33 -5.97
C PHE A 9 -0.08 -3.75 -7.42
N SER A 10 -0.90 -4.77 -7.68
CA SER A 10 -1.04 -5.35 -9.02
C SER A 10 0.34 -5.62 -9.63
N GLU A 11 0.46 -5.61 -10.95
CA GLU A 11 1.75 -5.78 -11.64
C GLU A 11 2.63 -4.52 -11.51
N TYR A 12 2.08 -3.33 -11.78
CA TYR A 12 2.86 -2.09 -11.95
C TYR A 12 2.35 -0.88 -11.17
N ASN A 13 1.36 -0.99 -10.27
CA ASN A 13 0.77 0.21 -9.65
C ASN A 13 1.81 1.01 -8.88
N PHE A 14 2.68 0.31 -8.14
CA PHE A 14 3.75 0.90 -7.38
C PHE A 14 4.72 1.67 -8.28
N ASP A 15 5.17 1.02 -9.35
CA ASP A 15 6.17 1.55 -10.26
C ASP A 15 5.63 2.77 -11.05
N ILE A 16 4.37 2.72 -11.47
CA ILE A 16 3.68 3.86 -12.08
C ILE A 16 3.58 5.01 -11.07
N GLY A 17 3.16 4.74 -9.84
CA GLY A 17 3.03 5.75 -8.79
C GLY A 17 4.36 6.41 -8.46
N LEU A 18 5.43 5.61 -8.35
CA LEU A 18 6.78 6.09 -8.10
C LEU A 18 7.29 6.97 -9.26
N SER A 19 7.04 6.58 -10.51
CA SER A 19 7.38 7.40 -11.68
C SER A 19 6.63 8.73 -11.69
N ILE A 20 5.34 8.75 -11.36
CA ILE A 20 4.57 10.00 -11.26
C ILE A 20 5.16 10.89 -10.15
N LEU A 21 5.44 10.34 -8.97
CA LEU A 21 6.03 11.10 -7.85
C LEU A 21 7.41 11.67 -8.20
N LYS A 22 8.21 10.95 -8.98
CA LYS A 22 9.52 11.41 -9.48
C LYS A 22 9.45 12.35 -10.69
N ARG A 23 8.24 12.65 -11.20
CA ARG A 23 8.02 13.42 -12.43
C ARG A 23 8.59 12.75 -13.69
N ASP A 24 8.83 11.44 -13.62
CA ASP A 24 9.15 10.61 -14.78
C ASP A 24 7.87 10.17 -15.48
N PHE A 25 7.20 11.12 -16.13
CA PHE A 25 5.91 10.90 -16.77
C PHE A 25 6.01 10.01 -18.00
N GLU A 26 7.18 9.96 -18.64
CA GLU A 26 7.46 9.05 -19.75
C GLU A 26 7.39 7.60 -19.28
N ASN A 27 8.13 7.25 -18.22
CA ASN A 27 8.09 5.89 -17.70
C ASN A 27 6.71 5.55 -17.11
N ALA A 28 6.04 6.51 -16.47
CA ALA A 28 4.67 6.32 -15.99
C ALA A 28 3.71 5.93 -17.14
N CYS A 29 3.77 6.65 -18.28
CA CYS A 29 2.95 6.33 -19.46
C CYS A 29 3.31 4.96 -20.05
N LYS A 30 4.60 4.64 -20.14
CA LYS A 30 5.10 3.35 -20.65
C LYS A 30 4.56 2.18 -19.83
N LEU A 31 4.71 2.24 -18.50
CA LEU A 31 4.24 1.20 -17.58
C LEU A 31 2.70 1.08 -17.59
N ALA A 32 2.00 2.21 -17.66
CA ALA A 32 0.54 2.25 -17.75
C ALA A 32 -0.01 1.93 -19.15
N LYS A 33 0.86 1.66 -20.14
CA LYS A 33 0.51 1.39 -21.55
C LYS A 33 -0.39 2.48 -22.17
N ILE A 34 -0.08 3.74 -21.86
CA ILE A 34 -0.82 4.90 -22.35
C ILE A 34 -0.20 5.36 -23.68
N GLU A 35 -1.04 5.59 -24.70
CA GLU A 35 -0.60 6.17 -25.97
C GLU A 35 -0.24 7.65 -25.79
N VAL A 36 0.97 8.02 -26.21
CA VAL A 36 1.49 9.39 -26.10
C VAL A 36 1.64 9.98 -27.50
N LYS A 37 1.12 11.20 -27.69
CA LYS A 37 1.28 11.97 -28.93
C LYS A 37 2.21 13.14 -28.70
N ASN A 38 3.13 13.40 -29.64
CA ASN A 38 4.06 14.52 -29.60
C ASN A 38 4.89 14.62 -28.29
N ASN A 39 5.19 13.49 -27.65
CA ASN A 39 5.87 13.42 -26.35
C ASN A 39 5.18 14.22 -25.22
N ASP A 40 3.87 14.46 -25.33
CA ASP A 40 3.08 15.15 -24.32
C ASP A 40 2.52 14.16 -23.28
N TYR A 41 3.44 13.67 -22.42
CA TYR A 41 3.14 12.69 -21.38
C TYR A 41 2.15 13.21 -20.33
N VAL A 42 2.24 14.49 -19.99
CA VAL A 42 1.37 15.11 -18.98
C VAL A 42 -0.08 15.09 -19.46
N ASN A 43 -0.33 15.51 -20.69
CA ASN A 43 -1.67 15.47 -21.27
C ASN A 43 -2.17 14.03 -21.49
N ALA A 44 -1.28 13.10 -21.85
CA ALA A 44 -1.64 11.69 -21.97
C ALA A 44 -2.14 11.11 -20.63
N LEU A 45 -1.43 11.35 -19.52
CA LEU A 45 -1.88 11.00 -18.18
C LEU A 45 -3.17 11.74 -17.79
N ASN A 46 -3.32 13.01 -18.18
CA ASN A 46 -4.50 13.81 -17.85
C ASN A 46 -5.83 13.22 -18.36
N LYS A 47 -5.77 12.40 -19.41
CA LYS A 47 -6.93 11.68 -19.98
C LYS A 47 -7.38 10.48 -19.15
N ILE A 48 -6.53 9.99 -18.24
CA ILE A 48 -6.85 8.86 -17.38
C ILE A 48 -7.74 9.34 -16.23
N PRO A 49 -8.75 8.55 -15.80
CA PRO A 49 -9.55 8.88 -14.64
C PRO A 49 -8.67 9.16 -13.41
N LYS A 50 -8.92 10.29 -12.74
CA LYS A 50 -8.10 10.76 -11.61
C LYS A 50 -8.01 9.76 -10.47
N LYS A 51 -9.10 9.03 -10.22
CA LYS A 51 -9.12 7.95 -9.22
C LYS A 51 -8.12 6.83 -9.55
N THR A 52 -7.91 6.52 -10.83
CA THR A 52 -6.93 5.52 -11.26
C THR A 52 -5.51 6.01 -11.02
N LEU A 53 -5.20 7.25 -11.41
CA LEU A 53 -3.87 7.84 -11.16
C LEU A 53 -3.57 7.94 -9.66
N LEU A 54 -4.57 8.37 -8.88
CA LEU A 54 -4.47 8.45 -7.43
C LEU A 54 -4.23 7.07 -6.80
N PHE A 55 -4.81 6.01 -7.36
CA PHE A 55 -4.56 4.64 -6.91
C PHE A 55 -3.09 4.24 -7.02
N TYR A 56 -2.39 4.70 -8.06
CA TYR A 56 -0.95 4.49 -8.20
C TYR A 56 -0.17 5.21 -7.10
N ILE A 57 -0.50 6.46 -6.79
CA ILE A 57 0.12 7.21 -5.69
C ILE A 57 -0.11 6.50 -4.34
N HIS A 58 -1.34 6.06 -4.09
CA HIS A 58 -1.69 5.32 -2.87
C HIS A 58 -0.95 3.98 -2.74
N SER A 59 -0.56 3.35 -3.85
CA SER A 59 0.24 2.13 -3.80
C SER A 59 1.67 2.38 -3.30
N VAL A 60 2.23 3.58 -3.52
CA VAL A 60 3.52 3.97 -2.93
C VAL A 60 3.39 4.18 -1.43
N GLN A 61 2.35 4.91 -0.99
CA GLN A 61 2.03 5.07 0.44
C GLN A 61 1.84 3.72 1.13
N ALA A 62 1.15 2.78 0.47
CA ALA A 62 0.90 1.43 0.97
C ALA A 62 2.18 0.61 1.19
N LEU A 63 3.14 0.67 0.26
CA LEU A 63 4.39 -0.08 0.41
C LEU A 63 5.21 0.46 1.59
N ILE A 64 5.29 1.78 1.73
CA ILE A 64 6.01 2.42 2.83
C ILE A 64 5.35 2.08 4.17
N PHE A 65 4.02 2.12 4.24
CA PHE A 65 3.26 1.68 5.41
C PHE A 65 3.54 0.21 5.77
N ASN A 66 3.53 -0.70 4.79
CA ASN A 66 3.82 -2.11 5.03
C ASN A 66 5.22 -2.32 5.62
N LYS A 67 6.22 -1.61 5.10
CA LYS A 67 7.59 -1.63 5.64
C LYS A 67 7.62 -1.09 7.06
N GLU A 68 7.04 0.08 7.31
CA GLU A 68 7.06 0.71 8.63
C GLU A 68 6.35 -0.15 9.69
N LEU A 69 5.17 -0.69 9.37
CA LEU A 69 4.46 -1.59 10.28
C LEU A 69 5.24 -2.88 10.54
N SER A 70 5.90 -3.45 9.53
CA SER A 70 6.76 -4.63 9.72
C SER A 70 7.93 -4.35 10.64
N GLU A 71 8.62 -3.22 10.47
CA GLU A 71 9.72 -2.82 11.36
C GLU A 71 9.26 -2.60 12.80
N LYS A 72 8.08 -1.99 13.00
CA LYS A 72 7.50 -1.86 14.34
C LYS A 72 7.18 -3.22 14.97
N ILE A 73 6.60 -4.16 14.21
CA ILE A 73 6.31 -5.52 14.71
C ILE A 73 7.59 -6.25 15.10
N LYS A 74 8.64 -6.20 14.26
CA LYS A 74 9.94 -6.83 14.54
C LYS A 74 10.59 -6.29 15.82
N GLY A 75 10.35 -5.02 16.16
CA GLY A 75 10.87 -4.39 17.36
C GLY A 75 10.10 -4.71 18.66
N VAL A 76 8.94 -5.37 18.59
CA VAL A 76 8.07 -5.60 19.76
C VAL A 76 8.29 -6.97 20.40
N GLY A 77 8.48 -8.03 19.61
CA GLY A 77 8.53 -9.38 20.16
C GLY A 77 8.89 -10.44 19.13
N LYS A 78 8.65 -11.71 19.46
CA LYS A 78 8.87 -12.81 18.52
C LYS A 78 7.91 -12.70 17.34
N TYR A 79 8.45 -12.86 16.14
CA TYR A 79 7.73 -12.71 14.91
C TYR A 79 8.08 -13.81 13.92
N TYR A 80 7.18 -14.03 12.97
CA TYR A 80 7.41 -14.81 11.75
C TYR A 80 7.16 -13.94 10.53
N LEU A 81 7.68 -14.38 9.39
CA LEU A 81 7.58 -13.67 8.10
C LEU A 81 6.60 -14.39 7.18
N LYS A 82 5.88 -13.59 6.39
CA LYS A 82 5.02 -14.07 5.31
C LYS A 82 5.37 -13.35 4.01
N GLU A 83 5.59 -14.12 2.96
CA GLU A 83 5.89 -13.58 1.64
C GLU A 83 4.65 -12.92 1.00
N TYR A 84 4.93 -11.90 0.19
CA TYR A 84 4.00 -11.27 -0.74
C TYR A 84 4.77 -10.63 -1.90
N SER A 85 4.06 -10.09 -2.89
CA SER A 85 4.64 -9.55 -4.13
C SER A 85 5.66 -8.41 -3.97
N LYS A 86 5.73 -7.75 -2.81
CA LYS A 86 6.71 -6.69 -2.55
C LYS A 86 7.69 -7.02 -1.41
N GLY A 87 7.86 -8.31 -1.09
CA GLY A 87 8.87 -8.80 -0.14
C GLY A 87 8.24 -9.66 0.96
N GLU A 88 8.49 -9.30 2.22
CA GLU A 88 8.01 -10.03 3.39
C GLU A 88 7.29 -9.10 4.37
N LEU A 89 6.30 -9.65 5.06
CA LEU A 89 5.51 -8.98 6.08
C LEU A 89 5.73 -9.67 7.43
N ALA A 90 5.92 -8.89 8.49
CA ALA A 90 6.13 -9.42 9.83
C ALA A 90 4.81 -9.62 10.59
N PHE A 91 4.69 -10.73 11.30
CA PHE A 91 3.54 -11.06 12.14
C PHE A 91 4.02 -11.51 13.52
N LEU A 92 3.37 -11.04 14.59
CA LEU A 92 3.70 -11.48 15.95
C LEU A 92 3.21 -12.92 16.17
N GLU A 93 4.05 -13.75 16.79
CA GLU A 93 3.72 -15.14 17.11
C GLU A 93 2.57 -15.24 18.12
N ASP A 94 2.59 -14.40 19.16
CA ASP A 94 1.59 -14.40 20.24
C ASP A 94 0.28 -13.67 19.88
N LYS A 95 0.25 -13.02 18.71
CA LYS A 95 -0.87 -12.19 18.22
C LYS A 95 -1.29 -11.08 19.21
N ASN A 96 -0.41 -10.70 20.14
CA ASN A 96 -0.68 -9.68 21.15
C ASN A 96 -0.41 -8.28 20.58
N TYR A 97 -1.35 -7.79 19.79
CA TYR A 97 -1.26 -6.48 19.15
C TYR A 97 -1.85 -5.38 20.04
N GLN A 98 -1.07 -4.34 20.32
CA GLN A 98 -1.57 -3.11 20.92
C GLN A 98 -2.15 -2.19 19.84
N SER A 99 -3.17 -1.40 20.19
CA SER A 99 -3.73 -0.40 19.28
C SER A 99 -2.63 0.58 18.86
N LEU A 100 -2.49 0.76 17.54
CA LEU A 100 -1.45 1.56 16.94
C LEU A 100 -1.98 2.14 15.63
N ASN A 101 -1.72 3.42 15.42
CA ASN A 101 -1.94 4.09 14.14
C ASN A 101 -0.59 4.54 13.57
N ILE A 102 -0.48 4.49 12.25
CA ILE A 102 0.60 5.11 11.50
C ILE A 102 -0.04 6.04 10.49
N LYS A 103 0.45 7.28 10.45
CA LYS A 103 0.09 8.21 9.39
C LYS A 103 0.85 7.85 8.12
N LEU A 104 0.12 7.61 7.03
CA LEU A 104 0.73 7.37 5.72
C LEU A 104 1.60 8.56 5.32
N VAL A 105 2.67 8.31 4.57
CA VAL A 105 3.49 9.40 4.00
C VAL A 105 2.67 10.28 3.06
N GLY A 106 2.98 11.56 2.99
CA GLY A 106 2.31 12.54 2.16
C GLY A 106 3.11 13.85 2.16
N PHE A 107 2.55 14.92 1.62
CA PHE A 107 3.30 16.20 1.60
C PHE A 107 3.55 16.80 2.98
N ASP A 108 2.79 16.40 4.00
CA ASP A 108 2.86 16.82 5.40
C ASP A 108 3.45 15.75 6.34
N VAL A 109 3.77 14.55 5.82
CA VAL A 109 4.31 13.43 6.61
C VAL A 109 5.53 12.86 5.94
N ASP A 110 6.66 12.95 6.62
CA ASP A 110 7.93 12.41 6.17
C ASP A 110 8.21 11.04 6.80
N SER A 111 9.03 10.22 6.12
CA SER A 111 9.51 8.93 6.62
C SER A 111 10.93 8.69 6.11
N GLY A 112 11.80 8.15 6.97
CA GLY A 112 13.15 7.76 6.56
C GLY A 112 13.18 6.80 5.38
N LEU A 113 12.11 5.99 5.22
CA LEU A 113 11.94 5.02 4.15
C LEU A 113 11.74 5.67 2.77
N LEU A 114 11.35 6.95 2.69
CA LEU A 114 11.21 7.65 1.41
C LEU A 114 12.55 7.71 0.65
N LYS A 115 13.66 7.78 1.38
CA LYS A 115 15.01 7.81 0.82
C LYS A 115 15.36 6.54 0.06
N GLU A 116 14.84 5.37 0.47
CA GLU A 116 15.03 4.11 -0.25
C GLU A 116 14.47 4.18 -1.68
N PHE A 117 13.43 5.01 -1.86
CA PHE A 117 12.78 5.22 -3.15
C PHE A 117 13.26 6.48 -3.86
N GLY A 118 14.21 7.24 -3.29
CA GLY A 118 14.64 8.53 -3.82
C GLY A 118 13.52 9.57 -3.84
N LEU A 119 12.68 9.56 -2.81
CA LEU A 119 11.57 10.50 -2.61
C LEU A 119 11.78 11.36 -1.36
N THR A 120 11.03 12.45 -1.31
CA THR A 120 10.81 13.33 -0.16
C THR A 120 9.30 13.58 -0.01
N SER A 121 8.85 14.06 1.15
CA SER A 121 7.45 14.45 1.34
C SER A 121 6.96 15.44 0.27
N ARG A 122 7.80 16.39 -0.14
CA ARG A 122 7.45 17.39 -1.18
C ARG A 122 7.10 16.78 -2.54
N ASP A 123 7.58 15.58 -2.85
CA ASP A 123 7.28 14.91 -4.13
C ASP A 123 5.81 14.49 -4.25
N PHE A 124 5.11 14.39 -3.11
CA PHE A 124 3.66 14.21 -3.06
C PHE A 124 2.88 15.48 -3.39
N ILE A 125 3.53 16.62 -3.69
CA ILE A 125 2.90 17.82 -4.29
C ILE A 125 3.15 17.82 -5.81
N ILE A 126 2.14 17.38 -6.57
CA ILE A 126 2.26 17.16 -8.02
C ILE A 126 1.65 18.36 -8.75
N LYS A 127 2.47 19.39 -9.04
CA LYS A 127 1.99 20.65 -9.65
C LYS A 127 1.27 20.45 -10.99
N GLN A 128 1.69 19.47 -11.79
CA GLN A 128 1.06 19.12 -13.07
C GLN A 128 -0.33 18.49 -12.89
N PHE A 129 -0.59 17.89 -11.73
CA PHE A 129 -1.84 17.22 -11.37
C PHE A 129 -2.17 17.52 -9.91
N PRO A 130 -2.59 18.76 -9.57
CA PRO A 130 -2.80 19.16 -8.18
C PRO A 130 -3.73 18.21 -7.41
N GLU A 131 -4.73 17.63 -8.09
CA GLU A 131 -5.68 16.64 -7.57
C GLU A 131 -5.07 15.28 -7.19
N LEU A 132 -3.82 15.00 -7.60
CA LEU A 132 -3.08 13.80 -7.20
C LEU A 132 -2.16 14.07 -6.00
N SER A 133 -2.10 15.32 -5.54
CA SER A 133 -1.31 15.65 -4.36
C SER A 133 -2.01 15.12 -3.11
N VAL A 134 -1.29 14.38 -2.27
CA VAL A 134 -1.88 13.67 -1.12
C VAL A 134 -1.21 14.07 0.19
N GLU A 135 -2.04 14.34 1.18
CA GLU A 135 -1.63 14.42 2.58
C GLU A 135 -1.53 13.02 3.19
N GLY A 136 -0.84 12.93 4.31
CA GLY A 136 -0.82 11.74 5.13
C GLY A 136 -2.14 11.52 5.84
N ILE A 137 -2.61 10.27 5.84
CA ILE A 137 -3.86 9.87 6.49
C ILE A 137 -3.54 8.83 7.55
N GLU A 138 -4.17 8.94 8.71
CA GLU A 138 -4.04 7.95 9.78
C GLU A 138 -4.60 6.60 9.35
N ARG A 139 -3.83 5.54 9.61
CA ARG A 139 -4.25 4.16 9.36
C ARG A 139 -4.02 3.28 10.58
N GLU A 140 -5.08 2.59 10.97
CA GLU A 140 -5.03 1.57 12.00
C GLU A 140 -4.18 0.39 11.56
N CYS A 141 -3.18 0.04 12.38
CA CYS A 141 -2.19 -0.98 12.09
C CYS A 141 -2.67 -2.40 12.35
N PHE A 142 -3.67 -2.57 13.21
CA PHE A 142 -4.16 -3.87 13.64
C PHE A 142 -5.67 -3.83 13.68
N VAL A 143 -6.30 -4.81 13.06
CA VAL A 143 -7.75 -5.00 13.12
C VAL A 143 -8.00 -6.26 13.90
N LYS A 144 -8.86 -6.15 14.92
CA LYS A 144 -9.41 -7.28 15.64
C LYS A 144 -10.79 -7.59 15.07
N THR A 145 -11.05 -8.87 14.83
CA THR A 145 -12.36 -9.36 14.38
C THR A 145 -12.66 -10.69 15.03
N GLU A 146 -13.94 -10.99 15.20
CA GLU A 146 -14.41 -12.31 15.59
C GLU A 146 -14.38 -13.23 14.38
N LEU A 147 -13.85 -14.44 14.57
CA LEU A 147 -13.72 -15.46 13.54
C LEU A 147 -14.53 -16.69 13.95
N THR A 148 -15.49 -17.07 13.11
CA THR A 148 -16.13 -18.39 13.19
C THR A 148 -15.64 -19.26 12.03
N TYR A 149 -15.56 -20.56 12.28
CA TYR A 149 -15.17 -21.51 11.24
C TYR A 149 -15.98 -22.79 11.31
N THR A 150 -16.20 -23.41 10.16
CA THR A 150 -16.76 -24.76 10.01
C THR A 150 -15.85 -25.55 9.08
N GLN A 151 -15.66 -26.83 9.38
CA GLN A 151 -14.81 -27.72 8.59
C GLN A 151 -15.56 -29.00 8.25
N ASP A 152 -15.47 -29.41 7.00
CA ASP A 152 -16.07 -30.64 6.47
C ASP A 152 -15.06 -31.40 5.58
N GLN A 153 -15.56 -32.36 4.78
CA GLN A 153 -14.72 -33.17 3.89
C GLN A 153 -14.21 -32.38 2.66
N GLU A 154 -14.86 -31.27 2.29
CA GLU A 154 -14.55 -30.46 1.11
C GLU A 154 -13.63 -29.28 1.46
N GLY A 155 -13.62 -28.83 2.71
CA GLY A 155 -12.67 -27.82 3.17
C GLY A 155 -13.05 -27.14 4.48
N MET A 156 -12.65 -25.87 4.59
CA MET A 156 -12.91 -25.02 5.74
C MET A 156 -13.57 -23.72 5.29
N THR A 157 -14.72 -23.40 5.87
CA THR A 157 -15.42 -22.13 5.69
C THR A 157 -15.08 -21.23 6.88
N LEU A 158 -14.63 -20.00 6.58
CA LEU A 158 -14.32 -18.96 7.55
C LEU A 158 -15.32 -17.80 7.40
N GLU A 159 -15.86 -17.31 8.51
CA GLU A 159 -16.74 -16.15 8.54
C GLU A 159 -16.18 -15.11 9.54
N PHE A 160 -16.07 -13.88 9.06
CA PHE A 160 -15.54 -12.75 9.83
C PHE A 160 -15.94 -11.43 9.17
N ILE A 161 -15.91 -10.33 9.93
CA ILE A 161 -16.23 -8.98 9.44
C ILE A 161 -14.98 -8.11 9.51
N LEU A 162 -14.66 -7.40 8.43
CA LEU A 162 -13.54 -6.46 8.40
C LEU A 162 -14.01 -5.03 8.12
N PRO A 163 -13.35 -4.02 8.71
CA PRO A 163 -13.60 -2.63 8.38
C PRO A 163 -13.13 -2.32 6.95
N LYS A 164 -13.58 -1.18 6.43
CA LYS A 164 -13.13 -0.70 5.11
C LYS A 164 -11.62 -0.49 5.11
N GLY A 165 -10.98 -0.87 4.00
CA GLY A 165 -9.54 -0.71 3.84
C GLY A 165 -8.71 -1.85 4.45
N SER A 166 -9.34 -2.88 4.98
CA SER A 166 -8.71 -4.16 5.35
C SER A 166 -8.92 -5.23 4.28
N TYR A 167 -8.05 -6.23 4.26
CA TYR A 167 -8.04 -7.28 3.24
C TYR A 167 -8.33 -8.63 3.88
N ALA A 168 -9.30 -9.37 3.35
CA ALA A 168 -9.60 -10.73 3.79
C ALA A 168 -8.39 -11.65 3.65
N THR A 169 -7.60 -11.49 2.60
CA THR A 169 -6.35 -12.23 2.37
C THR A 169 -5.32 -12.01 3.48
N MET A 170 -5.28 -10.83 4.11
CA MET A 170 -4.43 -10.59 5.29
C MET A 170 -4.92 -11.31 6.53
N MET A 171 -6.24 -11.46 6.68
CA MET A 171 -6.79 -12.33 7.72
C MET A 171 -6.34 -13.77 7.50
N ILE A 172 -6.46 -14.30 6.27
CA ILE A 172 -6.03 -15.66 5.93
C ILE A 172 -4.52 -15.88 6.20
N LYS A 173 -3.64 -14.97 5.75
CA LYS A 173 -2.19 -15.05 6.00
C LYS A 173 -1.83 -14.97 7.50
N SER A 174 -2.71 -14.43 8.34
CA SER A 174 -2.51 -14.40 9.80
C SER A 174 -2.94 -15.69 10.51
N LEU A 175 -3.69 -16.54 9.82
CA LEU A 175 -4.14 -17.84 10.32
C LEU A 175 -3.19 -18.98 9.92
N PHE A 176 -2.72 -18.95 8.68
CA PHE A 176 -1.91 -20.02 8.06
C PHE A 176 -0.54 -19.49 7.67
#